data_AF-A0A9E0N6X5-F1
#
_entry.id   AF-A0A9E0N6X5-F1
#
_cell.length_a   1.000
_cell.length_b   1.000
_cell.length_c   1.000
_cell.angle_alpha   90.00
_cell.angle_beta   90.00
_cell.angle_gamma   90.00
#
_symmetry.space_group_name_H-M   'P 1'
#
loop_
_entity.id
_entity.type
_entity.pdbx_description
1 polymer ?
#
loop_
_entity_poly.entity_id
_entity_poly.type
_entity_poly.pdbx_seq_one_letter_code
_entity_poly.pdbx_strand_id
1 'polypeptide(L)'
;MDLDDALSTFLTECRELLDDMESALLAVEGADDKSEMVNAIFRAAHTIKGSSGLFSLDHVVAFTHVVESVLDKVRGGKLALGDDLVAVLLACCDHIGALIDGVAAGEMQGNVDLQAQGDPLVAQLRGFLDGAKSAAESAPVKSSVPSADTEQVQRIHADAVNADHWHISVRFGPDVLRNGMDPLSFIRYLGTIGKVSAIETITDALPRAENMDPELCYLGFEMAFQTKVDKAAIEKVFEFVRDDSRLIILPPHSRISEYISLISLQQGEATRLGDMLVRCGTLSPQELDMALDVQVDQPGKPIGTILVEQGSVQPEVVEAALTKQKQVKDMGAAE
;
A
#
# COMPACT_ATOMS: atom_id res chain seq x y z
N MET A 1 -21.27 -2.66 20.79
CA MET A 1 -20.86 -4.07 20.83
C MET A 1 -19.71 -4.12 21.83
N ASP A 2 -19.78 -5.01 22.81
CA ASP A 2 -18.64 -5.24 23.71
C ASP A 2 -17.48 -5.86 22.89
N LEU A 3 -16.23 -5.61 23.27
CA LEU A 3 -15.06 -6.13 22.55
C LEU A 3 -15.05 -7.67 22.57
N ASP A 4 -15.49 -8.26 23.68
CA ASP A 4 -15.61 -9.72 23.83
C ASP A 4 -16.74 -10.28 22.95
N ASP A 5 -17.86 -9.56 22.79
CA ASP A 5 -18.95 -9.97 21.88
C ASP A 5 -18.51 -9.91 20.41
N ALA A 6 -17.74 -8.88 20.05
CA ALA A 6 -17.16 -8.74 18.70
C ALA A 6 -16.15 -9.85 18.41
N LEU A 7 -15.29 -10.18 19.38
CA LEU A 7 -14.33 -11.27 19.26
C LEU A 7 -15.03 -12.63 19.14
N SER A 8 -16.07 -12.89 19.94
CA SER A 8 -16.86 -14.12 19.86
C SER A 8 -17.54 -14.31 18.49
N THR A 9 -18.07 -13.20 17.93
CA THR A 9 -18.67 -13.20 16.58
C THR A 9 -17.61 -13.51 15.53
N PHE A 10 -16.44 -12.87 15.62
CA PHE A 10 -15.30 -13.12 14.74
C PHE A 10 -14.80 -14.57 14.79
N LEU A 11 -14.68 -15.14 15.99
CA LEU A 11 -14.23 -16.53 16.17
C LEU A 11 -15.23 -17.52 15.53
N THR A 12 -16.52 -17.21 15.62
CA THR A 12 -17.57 -18.01 14.99
C THR A 12 -17.48 -17.92 13.46
N GLU A 13 -17.37 -16.71 12.92
CA GLU A 13 -17.22 -16.48 11.48
C GLU A 13 -15.96 -17.13 10.91
N CYS A 14 -14.83 -17.09 11.63
CA CYS A 14 -13.61 -17.78 11.21
C CYS A 14 -13.80 -19.29 11.08
N ARG A 15 -14.55 -19.92 12.00
CA ARG A 15 -14.83 -21.36 11.94
C ARG A 15 -15.72 -21.70 10.75
N GLU A 16 -16.77 -20.91 10.50
CA GLU A 16 -17.63 -21.09 9.32
C GLU A 16 -16.84 -20.96 8.00
N LEU A 17 -15.96 -19.96 7.92
CA LEU A 17 -15.10 -19.78 6.75
C LEU A 17 -14.08 -20.92 6.57
N LEU A 18 -13.58 -21.50 7.66
CA LEU A 18 -12.69 -22.66 7.60
C LEU A 18 -13.44 -23.91 7.12
N ASP A 19 -14.65 -24.15 7.60
CA ASP A 19 -15.51 -25.26 7.15
C ASP A 19 -15.84 -25.13 5.65
N ASP A 20 -16.14 -23.91 5.19
CA ASP A 20 -16.37 -23.61 3.77
C ASP A 20 -15.10 -23.84 2.93
N MET A 21 -13.94 -23.41 3.45
CA MET A 21 -12.65 -23.59 2.78
C MET A 21 -12.28 -25.07 2.66
N GLU A 22 -12.45 -25.86 3.72
CA GLU A 22 -12.22 -27.31 3.72
C GLU A 22 -13.15 -28.02 2.75
N SER A 23 -14.45 -27.71 2.79
CA SER A 23 -15.45 -28.28 1.89
C SER A 23 -15.12 -27.99 0.43
N ALA A 24 -14.71 -26.76 0.12
CA ALA A 24 -14.29 -26.38 -1.22
C ALA A 24 -13.02 -27.11 -1.66
N LEU A 25 -12.03 -27.29 -0.78
CA LEU A 25 -10.80 -28.05 -1.05
C LEU A 25 -11.09 -29.53 -1.35
N LEU A 26 -11.96 -30.17 -0.57
CA LEU A 26 -12.33 -31.58 -0.77
C LEU A 26 -13.12 -31.78 -2.07
N ALA A 27 -13.90 -30.80 -2.49
CA ALA A 27 -14.66 -30.88 -3.73
C ALA A 27 -13.78 -30.79 -5.00
N VAL A 28 -12.54 -30.27 -4.90
CA VAL A 28 -11.63 -29.99 -6.04
C VAL A 28 -11.32 -31.22 -6.88
N GLU A 29 -11.25 -32.40 -6.29
CA GLU A 29 -10.91 -33.64 -7.02
C GLU A 29 -12.01 -34.07 -8.01
N GLY A 30 -13.26 -33.67 -7.78
CA GLY A 30 -14.41 -34.10 -8.58
C GLY A 30 -14.92 -33.11 -9.62
N ALA A 31 -14.35 -31.90 -9.69
CA ALA A 31 -14.86 -30.82 -10.55
C ALA A 31 -14.13 -30.71 -11.88
N ASP A 32 -14.90 -30.62 -12.97
CA ASP A 32 -14.39 -30.33 -14.33
C ASP A 32 -13.87 -28.88 -14.45
N ASP A 33 -14.49 -27.94 -13.73
CA ASP A 33 -14.02 -26.55 -13.58
C ASP A 33 -13.79 -26.24 -12.10
N LYS A 34 -12.51 -26.01 -11.75
CA LYS A 34 -12.06 -25.72 -10.38
C LYS A 34 -12.10 -24.23 -10.02
N SER A 35 -12.44 -23.35 -10.96
CA SER A 35 -12.31 -21.90 -10.81
C SER A 35 -13.19 -21.33 -9.70
N GLU A 36 -14.45 -21.80 -9.59
CA GLU A 36 -15.37 -21.37 -8.54
C GLU A 36 -14.86 -21.76 -7.15
N MET A 37 -14.35 -22.99 -7.00
CA MET A 37 -13.84 -23.48 -5.72
C MET A 37 -12.55 -22.77 -5.33
N VAL A 38 -11.63 -22.56 -6.29
CA VAL A 38 -10.41 -21.75 -6.05
C VAL A 38 -10.77 -20.35 -5.56
N ASN A 39 -11.79 -19.72 -6.14
CA ASN A 39 -12.26 -18.40 -5.69
C ASN A 39 -12.92 -18.45 -4.30
N ALA A 40 -13.67 -19.51 -3.98
CA ALA A 40 -14.25 -19.70 -2.65
C ALA A 40 -13.16 -19.86 -1.57
N ILE A 41 -12.19 -20.75 -1.81
CA ILE A 41 -11.04 -21.00 -0.92
C ILE A 41 -10.24 -19.71 -0.71
N PHE A 42 -9.96 -18.97 -1.78
CA PHE A 42 -9.25 -17.70 -1.70
C PHE A 42 -10.01 -16.66 -0.86
N ARG A 43 -11.32 -16.51 -1.08
CA ARG A 43 -12.15 -15.58 -0.30
C ARG A 43 -12.15 -15.92 1.18
N ALA A 44 -12.33 -17.20 1.53
CA ALA A 44 -12.30 -17.63 2.92
C ALA A 44 -10.97 -17.28 3.60
N ALA A 45 -9.84 -17.67 3.00
CA ALA A 45 -8.51 -17.34 3.53
C ALA A 45 -8.26 -15.82 3.63
N HIS A 46 -8.68 -15.05 2.63
CA HIS A 46 -8.55 -13.59 2.60
C HIS A 46 -9.37 -12.91 3.71
N THR A 47 -10.63 -13.35 3.90
CA THR A 47 -11.50 -12.81 4.95
C THR A 47 -10.96 -13.15 6.34
N ILE A 48 -10.51 -14.39 6.58
CA ILE A 48 -9.92 -14.78 7.88
C ILE A 48 -8.69 -13.91 8.19
N LYS A 49 -7.79 -13.69 7.23
CA LYS A 49 -6.64 -12.78 7.38
C LYS A 49 -7.09 -11.35 7.70
N GLY A 50 -8.04 -10.82 6.93
CA GLY A 50 -8.54 -9.46 7.10
C GLY A 50 -9.16 -9.24 8.47
N SER A 51 -10.09 -10.12 8.86
CA SER A 51 -10.77 -10.06 10.14
C SER A 51 -9.81 -10.27 11.31
N SER A 52 -8.80 -11.14 11.18
CA SER A 52 -7.74 -11.32 12.18
C SER A 52 -6.89 -10.06 12.38
N GLY A 53 -6.72 -9.25 11.32
CA GLY A 53 -6.04 -7.95 11.40
C GLY A 53 -6.79 -6.92 12.27
N LEU A 54 -8.13 -6.97 12.29
CA LEU A 54 -8.96 -6.08 13.12
C LEU A 54 -8.73 -6.32 14.62
N PHE A 55 -8.44 -7.55 15.01
CA PHE A 55 -8.16 -7.94 16.39
C PHE A 55 -6.66 -7.99 16.73
N SER A 56 -5.79 -7.49 15.82
CA SER A 56 -4.33 -7.51 15.98
C SER A 56 -3.74 -8.90 16.25
N LEU A 57 -4.34 -9.95 15.65
CA LEU A 57 -3.89 -11.33 15.76
C LEU A 57 -2.76 -11.60 14.75
N ASP A 58 -1.61 -10.94 14.97
CA ASP A 58 -0.48 -10.91 14.03
C ASP A 58 0.01 -12.30 13.62
N HIS A 59 -0.07 -13.29 14.52
CA HIS A 59 0.31 -14.67 14.26
C HIS A 59 -0.63 -15.37 13.28
N VAL A 60 -1.94 -15.12 13.35
CA VAL A 60 -2.93 -15.63 12.39
C VAL A 60 -2.75 -14.92 11.04
N VAL A 61 -2.59 -13.60 11.05
CA VAL A 61 -2.35 -12.78 9.85
C VAL A 61 -1.10 -13.25 9.11
N ALA A 62 0.00 -13.48 9.83
CA ALA A 62 1.26 -13.92 9.23
C ALA A 62 1.12 -15.28 8.54
N PHE A 63 0.45 -16.25 9.17
CA PHE A 63 0.26 -17.58 8.59
C PHE A 63 -0.70 -17.56 7.40
N THR A 64 -1.87 -16.94 7.56
CA THR A 64 -2.90 -16.85 6.50
C THR A 64 -2.42 -16.07 5.27
N HIS A 65 -1.55 -15.08 5.42
CA HIS A 65 -0.93 -14.38 4.29
C HIS A 65 -0.07 -15.29 3.40
N VAL A 66 0.63 -16.29 3.98
CA VAL A 66 1.40 -17.26 3.18
C VAL A 66 0.45 -18.16 2.39
N VAL A 67 -0.63 -18.64 3.03
CA VAL A 67 -1.68 -19.44 2.39
C VAL A 67 -2.31 -18.67 1.22
N GLU A 68 -2.72 -17.42 1.47
CA GLU A 68 -3.29 -16.54 0.46
C GLU A 68 -2.35 -16.28 -0.72
N SER A 69 -1.05 -16.08 -0.45
CA SER A 69 -0.05 -15.87 -1.51
C SER A 69 0.05 -17.05 -2.48
N VAL A 70 -0.11 -18.28 -1.98
CA VAL A 70 -0.15 -19.49 -2.81
C VAL A 70 -1.46 -19.57 -3.58
N LEU A 71 -2.60 -19.32 -2.91
CA LEU A 71 -3.92 -19.32 -3.53
C LEU A 71 -4.04 -18.25 -4.63
N ASP A 72 -3.39 -17.10 -4.49
CA ASP A 72 -3.34 -16.08 -5.55
C ASP A 72 -2.63 -16.58 -6.81
N LYS A 73 -1.54 -17.37 -6.66
CA LYS A 73 -0.89 -18.01 -7.82
C LYS A 73 -1.79 -19.06 -8.46
N VAL A 74 -2.52 -19.82 -7.66
CA VAL A 74 -3.49 -20.81 -8.16
C VAL A 74 -4.60 -20.12 -8.94
N ARG A 75 -5.22 -19.09 -8.36
CA ARG A 75 -6.26 -18.27 -8.99
C ARG A 75 -5.78 -17.61 -10.28
N GLY A 76 -4.55 -17.11 -10.28
CA GLY A 76 -3.91 -16.51 -11.45
C GLY A 76 -3.44 -17.52 -12.51
N GLY A 77 -3.70 -18.82 -12.34
CA GLY A 77 -3.27 -19.89 -13.27
C GLY A 77 -1.76 -20.11 -13.34
N LYS A 78 -1.00 -19.54 -12.39
CA LYS A 78 0.47 -19.66 -12.33
C LYS A 78 0.93 -20.89 -11.54
N LEU A 79 0.04 -21.50 -10.78
CA LEU A 79 0.25 -22.73 -10.03
C LEU A 79 -0.98 -23.63 -10.21
N ALA A 80 -0.77 -24.91 -10.50
CA ALA A 80 -1.89 -25.85 -10.60
C ALA A 80 -2.33 -26.31 -9.20
N LEU A 81 -3.63 -26.37 -8.97
CA LEU A 81 -4.19 -27.00 -7.77
C LEU A 81 -4.26 -28.52 -7.95
N GLY A 82 -3.12 -29.17 -7.68
CA GLY A 82 -2.98 -30.63 -7.65
C GLY A 82 -3.09 -31.20 -6.24
N ASP A 83 -3.17 -32.52 -6.15
CA ASP A 83 -3.45 -33.28 -4.92
C ASP A 83 -2.46 -32.96 -3.79
N ASP A 84 -1.17 -32.85 -4.11
CA ASP A 84 -0.13 -32.47 -3.13
C ASP A 84 -0.40 -31.09 -2.51
N LEU A 85 -0.81 -30.11 -3.32
CA LEU A 85 -1.11 -28.77 -2.84
C LEU A 85 -2.42 -28.74 -2.05
N VAL A 86 -3.43 -29.49 -2.47
CA VAL A 86 -4.70 -29.64 -1.74
C VAL A 86 -4.44 -30.22 -0.35
N ALA A 87 -3.63 -31.26 -0.24
CA ALA A 87 -3.27 -31.86 1.05
C ALA A 87 -2.59 -30.86 2.00
N VAL A 88 -1.67 -30.03 1.47
CA VAL A 88 -1.00 -28.99 2.26
C VAL A 88 -1.99 -27.90 2.69
N LEU A 89 -2.92 -27.50 1.80
CA LEU A 89 -3.94 -26.49 2.12
C LEU A 89 -4.94 -26.98 3.16
N LEU A 90 -5.31 -28.27 3.16
CA LEU A 90 -6.13 -28.88 4.21
C LEU A 90 -5.40 -28.86 5.56
N ALA A 91 -4.12 -29.23 5.59
CA ALA A 91 -3.32 -29.11 6.81
C ALA A 91 -3.17 -27.65 7.28
N CYS A 92 -3.24 -26.69 6.36
CA CYS A 92 -3.28 -25.27 6.70
C CYS A 92 -4.63 -24.85 7.29
N CYS A 93 -5.77 -25.40 6.83
CA CYS A 93 -7.07 -25.21 7.47
C CYS A 93 -7.03 -25.68 8.93
N ASP A 94 -6.52 -26.90 9.17
CA ASP A 94 -6.35 -27.45 10.52
C ASP A 94 -5.51 -26.52 11.40
N HIS A 95 -4.40 -26.02 10.86
CA HIS A 95 -3.50 -25.15 11.60
C HIS A 95 -4.14 -23.79 11.91
N ILE A 96 -4.84 -23.18 10.95
CA ILE A 96 -5.56 -21.93 11.18
C ILE A 96 -6.65 -22.14 12.24
N GLY A 97 -7.39 -23.25 12.18
CA GLY A 97 -8.38 -23.62 13.20
C GLY A 97 -7.76 -23.69 14.59
N ALA A 98 -6.60 -24.34 14.73
CA ALA A 98 -5.90 -24.40 16.00
C ALA A 98 -5.43 -23.03 16.51
N LEU A 99 -5.00 -22.13 15.63
CA LEU A 99 -4.66 -20.75 16.00
C LEU A 99 -5.89 -19.99 16.51
N ILE A 100 -7.04 -20.13 15.82
CA ILE A 100 -8.31 -19.54 16.23
C ILE A 100 -8.79 -20.10 17.59
N ASP A 101 -8.61 -21.39 17.83
CA ASP A 101 -8.93 -22.00 19.13
C ASP A 101 -8.00 -21.52 20.25
N GLY A 102 -6.72 -21.27 19.96
CA GLY A 102 -5.81 -20.62 20.91
C GLY A 102 -6.28 -19.22 21.30
N VAL A 103 -6.74 -18.42 20.33
CA VAL A 103 -7.33 -17.11 20.56
C VAL A 103 -8.59 -17.22 21.42
N ALA A 104 -9.46 -18.20 21.15
CA ALA A 104 -10.65 -18.47 21.96
C ALA A 104 -10.31 -18.87 23.41
N ALA A 105 -9.14 -19.47 23.65
CA ALA A 105 -8.61 -19.80 24.97
C ALA A 105 -7.91 -18.61 25.67
N GLY A 106 -7.82 -17.45 25.01
CA GLY A 106 -7.20 -16.23 25.53
C GLY A 106 -5.75 -15.99 25.10
N GLU A 107 -5.20 -16.81 24.20
CA GLU A 107 -3.82 -16.70 23.72
C GLU A 107 -3.68 -15.67 22.57
N MET A 108 -4.05 -14.41 22.82
CA MET A 108 -4.13 -13.35 21.79
C MET A 108 -2.80 -13.04 21.07
N GLN A 109 -1.66 -13.31 21.71
CA GLN A 109 -0.33 -13.10 21.13
C GLN A 109 0.22 -14.34 20.41
N GLY A 110 -0.51 -15.44 20.44
CA GLY A 110 -0.12 -16.72 19.85
C GLY A 110 0.76 -17.56 20.79
N ASN A 111 0.80 -18.85 20.48
CA ASN A 111 1.53 -19.86 21.22
C ASN A 111 2.76 -20.31 20.43
N VAL A 112 3.93 -20.29 21.06
CA VAL A 112 5.21 -20.60 20.40
C VAL A 112 5.24 -22.04 19.89
N ASP A 113 4.71 -22.99 20.66
CA ASP A 113 4.67 -24.41 20.25
C ASP A 113 3.72 -24.61 19.08
N LEU A 114 2.63 -23.85 19.04
CA LEU A 114 1.67 -23.89 17.94
C LEU A 114 2.28 -23.24 16.69
N GLN A 115 2.91 -22.07 16.79
CA GLN A 115 3.60 -21.43 15.68
C GLN A 115 4.69 -22.33 15.07
N ALA A 116 5.46 -23.03 15.91
CA ALA A 116 6.46 -24.00 15.46
C ALA A 116 5.86 -25.18 14.69
N GLN A 117 4.61 -25.56 14.95
CA GLN A 117 3.89 -26.58 14.17
C GLN A 117 3.49 -26.08 12.78
N GLY A 118 3.35 -24.76 12.59
CA GLY A 118 3.06 -24.13 11.30
C GLY A 118 4.29 -23.97 10.39
N ASP A 119 5.50 -23.93 10.94
CA ASP A 119 6.75 -23.72 10.17
C ASP A 119 6.95 -24.73 9.02
N PRO A 120 6.72 -26.05 9.21
CA PRO A 120 6.83 -27.03 8.12
C PRO A 120 5.83 -26.75 6.98
N LEU A 121 4.62 -26.31 7.30
CA LEU A 121 3.59 -25.97 6.30
C LEU A 121 3.99 -24.74 5.50
N VAL A 122 4.49 -23.70 6.19
CA VAL A 122 5.03 -22.49 5.55
C VAL A 122 6.18 -22.84 4.61
N ALA A 123 7.08 -23.75 5.01
CA ALA A 123 8.17 -24.21 4.16
C ALA A 123 7.67 -24.95 2.91
N GLN A 124 6.67 -25.83 3.04
CA GLN A 124 6.05 -26.53 1.91
C GLN A 124 5.37 -25.55 0.94
N LEU A 125 4.56 -24.63 1.45
CA LEU A 125 3.88 -23.59 0.66
C LEU A 125 4.88 -22.73 -0.13
N ARG A 126 5.99 -22.31 0.50
CA ARG A 126 7.08 -21.59 -0.19
C ARG A 126 7.75 -22.44 -1.27
N GLY A 127 7.92 -23.74 -1.02
CA GLY A 127 8.40 -24.69 -2.02
C GLY A 127 7.56 -24.70 -3.30
N PHE A 128 6.23 -24.59 -3.20
CA PHE A 128 5.36 -24.46 -4.38
C PHE A 128 5.52 -23.12 -5.11
N LEU A 129 5.75 -22.03 -4.38
CA LEU A 129 5.99 -20.70 -4.98
C LEU A 129 7.30 -20.65 -5.78
N ASP A 130 8.35 -21.31 -5.29
CA ASP A 130 9.66 -21.38 -5.94
C ASP A 130 9.71 -22.45 -7.04
N GLY A 131 9.02 -23.57 -6.87
CA GLY A 131 8.91 -24.64 -7.87
C GLY A 131 8.24 -24.18 -9.18
N ALA A 132 7.29 -23.24 -9.10
CA ALA A 132 6.64 -22.61 -10.25
C ALA A 132 7.61 -21.81 -11.15
N LYS A 133 8.79 -21.40 -10.65
CA LYS A 133 9.85 -20.79 -11.47
C LYS A 133 10.66 -21.81 -12.28
N SER A 134 10.76 -23.06 -11.80
CA SER A 134 11.63 -24.08 -12.42
C SER A 134 10.97 -24.81 -13.60
N ALA A 135 9.63 -24.91 -13.61
CA ALA A 135 8.89 -25.58 -14.68
C ALA A 135 8.70 -24.74 -15.96
N ALA A 136 9.01 -23.43 -15.92
CA ALA A 136 8.84 -22.51 -17.05
C ALA A 136 10.10 -22.38 -17.96
N GLU A 137 11.20 -23.09 -17.66
CA GLU A 137 12.51 -22.88 -18.30
C GLU A 137 12.96 -23.99 -19.25
N SER A 138 12.03 -24.72 -19.87
CA SER A 138 12.32 -25.72 -20.90
C SER A 138 11.78 -25.35 -22.30
N ALA A 139 12.26 -24.23 -22.85
CA ALA A 139 12.36 -24.02 -24.30
C ALA A 139 13.45 -22.97 -24.62
N PRO A 140 14.45 -23.26 -25.47
CA PRO A 140 15.61 -22.40 -25.62
C PRO A 140 15.37 -21.34 -26.70
N VAL A 141 15.55 -20.06 -26.36
CA VAL A 141 15.87 -19.03 -27.34
C VAL A 141 17.14 -18.31 -26.89
N LYS A 142 18.20 -18.57 -27.64
CA LYS A 142 19.51 -17.94 -27.54
C LYS A 142 19.36 -16.42 -27.70
N SER A 143 19.91 -15.63 -26.79
CA SER A 143 20.87 -14.57 -27.15
C SER A 143 21.61 -14.02 -25.92
N SER A 144 22.91 -14.31 -25.91
CA SER A 144 24.04 -13.51 -25.39
C SER A 144 23.76 -12.34 -24.46
N VAL A 145 24.24 -12.48 -23.21
CA VAL A 145 24.80 -11.37 -22.43
C VAL A 145 26.12 -10.91 -23.10
N PRO A 146 26.55 -9.66 -22.90
CA PRO A 146 27.73 -9.53 -22.04
C PRO A 146 27.52 -8.51 -20.93
N SER A 147 27.94 -8.93 -19.74
CA SER A 147 28.16 -8.09 -18.57
C SER A 147 29.33 -7.14 -18.86
N ALA A 148 29.18 -5.87 -18.50
CA ALA A 148 30.28 -4.94 -18.38
C ALA A 148 29.98 -3.97 -17.24
N ASP A 149 30.72 -4.14 -16.14
CA ASP A 149 31.03 -3.06 -15.20
C ASP A 149 31.68 -1.91 -15.98
N THR A 150 31.15 -0.70 -15.82
CA THR A 150 31.95 0.52 -15.97
C THR A 150 31.30 1.63 -15.13
N GLU A 151 31.90 1.92 -13.98
CA GLU A 151 31.87 3.26 -13.42
C GLU A 151 32.41 4.24 -14.48
N GLN A 152 31.61 5.23 -14.89
CA GLN A 152 31.97 6.66 -14.88
C GLN A 152 30.98 7.52 -15.69
N VAL A 153 30.85 8.74 -15.17
CA VAL A 153 30.40 9.99 -15.81
C VAL A 153 28.91 10.36 -15.64
N GLN A 154 28.72 11.23 -14.64
CA GLN A 154 27.74 12.31 -14.56
C GLN A 154 27.13 12.70 -15.92
N ARG A 155 25.83 12.47 -16.06
CA ARG A 155 24.96 13.42 -16.75
C ARG A 155 24.01 13.97 -15.71
N ILE A 156 24.25 15.22 -15.34
CA ILE A 156 23.23 16.06 -14.69
C ILE A 156 22.10 16.18 -15.71
N HIS A 157 21.07 15.34 -15.59
CA HIS A 157 19.79 15.62 -16.21
C HIS A 157 19.16 16.74 -15.38
N ALA A 158 19.19 17.95 -15.92
CA ALA A 158 18.62 19.16 -15.33
C ALA A 158 17.08 19.14 -15.21
N ASP A 159 16.42 18.02 -15.51
CA ASP A 159 14.95 17.90 -15.58
C ASP A 159 14.34 16.97 -14.51
N ALA A 160 15.16 16.43 -13.59
CA ALA A 160 14.72 15.51 -12.54
C ALA A 160 14.81 16.18 -11.16
N VAL A 161 13.75 16.05 -10.37
CA VAL A 161 13.75 16.43 -8.95
C VAL A 161 14.67 15.45 -8.21
N ASN A 162 15.58 15.93 -7.37
CA ASN A 162 16.53 15.09 -6.64
C ASN A 162 15.87 14.41 -5.42
N ALA A 163 14.71 13.78 -5.63
CA ALA A 163 14.00 13.02 -4.63
C ALA A 163 14.38 11.54 -4.75
N ASP A 164 15.15 11.02 -3.78
CA ASP A 164 15.52 9.60 -3.65
C ASP A 164 14.35 8.72 -3.11
N HIS A 165 13.11 9.20 -3.23
CA HIS A 165 11.92 8.55 -2.69
C HIS A 165 10.74 8.62 -3.67
N TRP A 166 9.84 7.66 -3.56
CA TRP A 166 8.55 7.68 -4.24
C TRP A 166 7.65 8.71 -3.59
N HIS A 167 6.92 9.49 -4.39
CA HIS A 167 5.85 10.32 -3.88
C HIS A 167 4.51 9.63 -4.12
N ILE A 168 3.77 9.38 -3.03
CA ILE A 168 2.45 8.76 -3.06
C ILE A 168 1.43 9.79 -2.59
N SER A 169 0.55 10.19 -3.49
CA SER A 169 -0.61 11.04 -3.20
C SER A 169 -1.86 10.18 -3.26
N VAL A 170 -2.61 10.13 -2.17
CA VAL A 170 -3.88 9.41 -2.11
C VAL A 170 -4.98 10.32 -1.55
N ARG A 171 -6.14 10.33 -2.21
CA ARG A 171 -7.40 10.81 -1.65
C ARG A 171 -8.36 9.64 -1.61
N PHE A 172 -8.72 9.21 -0.41
CA PHE A 172 -9.66 8.12 -0.27
C PHE A 172 -11.07 8.58 -0.62
N GLY A 173 -11.86 7.66 -1.18
CA GLY A 173 -13.28 7.90 -1.43
C GLY A 173 -14.06 8.10 -0.13
N PRO A 174 -15.18 8.83 -0.17
CA PRO A 174 -15.98 9.13 1.02
C PRO A 174 -16.47 7.85 1.71
N ASP A 175 -16.81 6.81 0.96
CA ASP A 175 -17.34 5.57 1.51
C ASP A 175 -16.27 4.54 1.90
N VAL A 176 -14.97 4.87 1.86
CA VAL A 176 -13.89 3.90 2.18
C VAL A 176 -14.07 3.27 3.57
N LEU A 177 -14.46 4.07 4.57
CA LEU A 177 -14.70 3.63 5.94
C LEU A 177 -15.99 2.79 6.03
N ARG A 178 -17.04 3.17 5.31
CA ARG A 178 -18.30 2.39 5.21
C ARG A 178 -18.09 1.03 4.58
N ASN A 179 -17.17 0.94 3.63
CA ASN A 179 -16.79 -0.29 2.97
C ASN A 179 -15.84 -1.15 3.86
N GLY A 180 -15.61 -0.75 5.11
CA GLY A 180 -14.77 -1.47 6.07
C GLY A 180 -13.27 -1.28 5.88
N MET A 181 -12.85 -0.37 4.99
CA MET A 181 -11.45 -0.12 4.68
C MET A 181 -10.94 1.07 5.49
N ASP A 182 -9.88 0.86 6.27
CA ASP A 182 -9.23 1.89 7.07
C ASP A 182 -8.01 2.49 6.33
N PRO A 183 -7.99 3.81 6.02
CA PRO A 183 -6.84 4.50 5.45
C PRO A 183 -5.51 4.23 6.16
N LEU A 184 -5.50 4.11 7.48
CA LEU A 184 -4.29 3.87 8.25
C LEU A 184 -3.69 2.48 7.97
N SER A 185 -4.51 1.49 7.63
CA SER A 185 -4.06 0.14 7.30
C SER A 185 -3.17 0.12 6.04
N PHE A 186 -3.47 0.96 5.04
CA PHE A 186 -2.62 1.11 3.85
C PHE A 186 -1.25 1.71 4.19
N ILE A 187 -1.24 2.72 5.05
CA ILE A 187 -0.01 3.39 5.51
C ILE A 187 0.84 2.41 6.33
N ARG A 188 0.22 1.63 7.23
CA ARG A 188 0.90 0.57 7.98
C ARG A 188 1.47 -0.50 7.04
N TYR A 189 0.72 -0.91 6.01
CA TYR A 189 1.20 -1.88 5.04
C TYR A 189 2.40 -1.35 4.24
N LEU A 190 2.38 -0.08 3.81
CA LEU A 190 3.56 0.55 3.20
C LEU A 190 4.80 0.42 4.10
N GLY A 191 4.63 0.55 5.42
CA GLY A 191 5.70 0.34 6.40
C GLY A 191 6.28 -1.09 6.43
N THR A 192 5.58 -2.09 5.89
CA THR A 192 6.10 -3.47 5.78
C THR A 192 6.96 -3.68 4.54
N ILE A 193 6.72 -2.89 3.47
CA ILE A 193 7.41 -2.99 2.18
C ILE A 193 8.35 -1.82 1.90
N GLY A 194 8.56 -0.93 2.87
CA GLY A 194 9.45 0.23 2.76
C GLY A 194 9.35 1.13 3.97
N LYS A 195 9.84 2.36 3.82
CA LYS A 195 9.85 3.38 4.88
C LYS A 195 9.14 4.64 4.42
N VAL A 196 8.05 4.98 5.11
CA VAL A 196 7.41 6.29 4.98
C VAL A 196 8.27 7.30 5.74
N SER A 197 8.97 8.16 5.00
CA SER A 197 9.94 9.12 5.53
C SER A 197 9.30 10.45 5.91
N ALA A 198 8.19 10.79 5.25
CA ALA A 198 7.33 11.92 5.60
C ALA A 198 5.89 11.56 5.23
N ILE A 199 4.94 12.06 6.04
CA ILE A 199 3.51 11.94 5.79
C ILE A 199 2.84 13.27 6.14
N GLU A 200 1.97 13.74 5.26
CA GLU A 200 1.11 14.88 5.51
C GLU A 200 -0.35 14.47 5.32
N THR A 201 -1.16 14.74 6.35
CA THR A 201 -2.61 14.51 6.29
C THR A 201 -3.27 15.68 5.59
N ILE A 202 -4.08 15.36 4.59
CA ILE A 202 -4.83 16.32 3.80
C ILE A 202 -6.29 16.30 4.26
N THR A 203 -6.78 17.46 4.68
CA THR A 203 -8.13 17.61 5.26
C THR A 203 -9.00 18.57 4.45
N ASP A 204 -8.65 18.83 3.19
CA ASP A 204 -9.33 19.83 2.35
C ASP A 204 -10.81 19.48 2.10
N ALA A 205 -11.18 18.20 2.19
CA ALA A 205 -12.55 17.72 2.05
C ALA A 205 -13.34 17.70 3.38
N LEU A 206 -12.70 18.03 4.51
CA LEU A 206 -13.32 17.94 5.83
C LEU A 206 -14.38 19.05 6.01
N PRO A 207 -15.67 18.72 6.18
CA PRO A 207 -16.69 19.73 6.38
C PRO A 207 -16.64 20.32 7.80
N ARG A 208 -17.42 21.38 8.03
CA ARG A 208 -17.69 21.83 9.40
C ARG A 208 -18.29 20.70 10.23
N ALA A 209 -17.94 20.65 11.51
CA ALA A 209 -18.34 19.59 12.43
C ALA A 209 -19.86 19.33 12.46
N GLU A 210 -20.68 20.37 12.26
CA GLU A 210 -22.14 20.28 12.20
C GLU A 210 -22.69 19.49 11.00
N ASN A 211 -21.94 19.45 9.90
CA ASN A 211 -22.30 18.76 8.65
C ASN A 211 -21.46 17.50 8.43
N MET A 212 -20.64 17.12 9.42
CA MET A 212 -19.73 15.99 9.30
C MET A 212 -20.48 14.68 9.55
N ASP A 213 -20.50 13.82 8.54
CA ASP A 213 -20.91 12.42 8.69
C ASP A 213 -19.72 11.61 9.22
N PRO A 214 -19.80 11.02 10.44
CA PRO A 214 -18.70 10.28 11.05
C PRO A 214 -18.42 8.93 10.38
N GLU A 215 -19.28 8.46 9.48
CA GLU A 215 -19.06 7.22 8.72
C GLU A 215 -18.27 7.45 7.42
N LEU A 216 -18.13 8.71 6.98
CA LEU A 216 -17.43 9.06 5.76
C LEU A 216 -15.96 9.39 6.01
N CYS A 217 -15.12 9.12 5.01
CA CYS A 217 -13.72 9.54 4.98
C CYS A 217 -13.56 10.85 4.22
N TYR A 218 -12.91 11.82 4.87
CA TYR A 218 -12.53 13.09 4.26
C TYR A 218 -11.01 13.25 4.14
N LEU A 219 -10.26 12.23 4.53
CA LEU A 219 -8.82 12.30 4.70
C LEU A 219 -8.10 11.85 3.43
N GLY A 220 -7.09 12.64 3.07
CA GLY A 220 -6.08 12.30 2.10
C GLY A 220 -4.70 12.24 2.75
N PHE A 221 -3.73 11.70 2.02
CA PHE A 221 -2.35 11.68 2.46
C PHE A 221 -1.40 11.97 1.32
N GLU A 222 -0.37 12.74 1.62
CA GLU A 222 0.83 12.89 0.82
C GLU A 222 1.98 12.20 1.55
N MET A 223 2.71 11.31 0.86
CA MET A 223 3.74 10.50 1.49
C MET A 223 5.03 10.50 0.68
N ALA A 224 6.14 10.69 1.38
CA ALA A 224 7.48 10.38 0.88
C ALA A 224 7.83 8.94 1.27
N PHE A 225 7.92 8.05 0.29
CA PHE A 225 8.05 6.62 0.50
C PHE A 225 9.36 6.06 -0.08
N GLN A 226 10.22 5.55 0.78
CA GLN A 226 11.50 4.95 0.39
C GLN A 226 11.36 3.43 0.34
N THR A 227 11.59 2.83 -0.83
CA THR A 227 11.52 1.38 -0.99
C THR A 227 12.43 0.89 -2.12
N LYS A 228 12.69 -0.42 -2.12
CA LYS A 228 13.32 -1.17 -3.22
C LYS A 228 12.30 -1.86 -4.13
N VAL A 229 11.02 -1.88 -3.75
CA VAL A 229 9.97 -2.48 -4.58
C VAL A 229 9.61 -1.56 -5.76
N ASP A 230 9.05 -2.16 -6.81
CA ASP A 230 8.63 -1.41 -8.00
C ASP A 230 7.28 -0.72 -7.83
N LYS A 231 6.91 0.12 -8.82
CA LYS A 231 5.63 0.83 -8.84
C LYS A 231 4.43 -0.11 -8.73
N ALA A 232 4.50 -1.27 -9.38
CA ALA A 232 3.39 -2.23 -9.41
C ALA A 232 3.11 -2.80 -8.01
N ALA A 233 4.16 -3.09 -7.23
CA ALA A 233 4.01 -3.50 -5.85
C ALA A 233 3.38 -2.40 -4.97
N ILE A 234 3.73 -1.12 -5.20
CA ILE A 234 3.12 0.01 -4.49
C ILE A 234 1.65 0.17 -4.89
N GLU A 235 1.31 0.08 -6.18
CA GLU A 235 -0.08 0.16 -6.66
C GLU A 235 -0.97 -0.93 -6.06
N LYS A 236 -0.43 -2.15 -5.90
CA LYS A 236 -1.16 -3.26 -5.29
C LYS A 236 -1.60 -3.00 -3.85
N VAL A 237 -0.87 -2.17 -3.10
CA VAL A 237 -1.28 -1.79 -1.74
C VAL A 237 -2.66 -1.15 -1.75
N PHE A 238 -2.96 -0.37 -2.78
CA PHE A 238 -4.19 0.41 -2.91
C PHE A 238 -5.22 -0.21 -3.85
N GLU A 239 -5.01 -1.45 -4.33
CA GLU A 239 -5.85 -2.10 -5.34
C GLU A 239 -7.32 -2.14 -4.94
N PHE A 240 -7.60 -2.40 -3.65
CA PHE A 240 -8.94 -2.51 -3.09
C PHE A 240 -9.70 -1.19 -2.95
N VAL A 241 -9.02 -0.05 -3.10
CA VAL A 241 -9.64 1.28 -3.01
C VAL A 241 -9.40 2.11 -4.25
N ARG A 242 -8.80 1.52 -5.30
CA ARG A 242 -8.32 2.24 -6.49
C ARG A 242 -9.46 2.91 -7.27
N ASP A 243 -10.62 2.27 -7.33
CA ASP A 243 -11.76 2.76 -8.09
C ASP A 243 -12.45 3.95 -7.39
N ASP A 244 -12.44 3.94 -6.05
CA ASP A 244 -13.06 4.99 -5.23
C ASP A 244 -12.06 6.05 -4.76
N SER A 245 -10.76 5.81 -4.96
CA SER A 245 -9.68 6.69 -4.49
C SER A 245 -8.90 7.28 -5.63
N ARG A 246 -8.52 8.55 -5.47
CA ARG A 246 -7.58 9.18 -6.37
C ARG A 246 -6.16 8.87 -5.90
N LEU A 247 -5.47 8.00 -6.63
CA LEU A 247 -4.10 7.59 -6.33
C LEU A 247 -3.13 8.09 -7.41
N ILE A 248 -2.05 8.75 -7.00
CA ILE A 248 -0.93 9.15 -7.86
C ILE A 248 0.36 8.65 -7.22
N ILE A 249 1.16 7.91 -7.99
CA ILE A 249 2.46 7.38 -7.55
C ILE A 249 3.53 7.85 -8.53
N LEU A 250 4.45 8.68 -8.04
CA LEU A 250 5.60 9.17 -8.78
C LEU A 250 6.88 8.45 -8.34
N PRO A 251 7.68 7.91 -9.27
CA PRO A 251 8.98 7.31 -8.94
C PRO A 251 10.02 8.35 -8.46
N PRO A 252 11.10 7.88 -7.80
CA PRO A 252 12.29 8.69 -7.56
C PRO A 252 12.81 9.30 -8.86
N HIS A 253 13.32 10.54 -8.80
CA HIS A 253 13.82 11.28 -9.96
C HIS A 253 12.79 11.50 -11.09
N SER A 254 11.48 11.53 -10.76
CA SER A 254 10.43 11.83 -11.73
C SER A 254 10.66 13.19 -12.41
N ARG A 255 10.25 13.27 -13.67
CA ARG A 255 10.34 14.49 -14.46
C ARG A 255 9.52 15.59 -13.81
N ILE A 256 10.06 16.80 -13.79
CA ILE A 256 9.44 18.01 -13.26
C ILE A 256 7.98 18.18 -13.74
N SER A 257 7.67 17.84 -14.99
CA SER A 257 6.32 17.90 -15.56
C SER A 257 5.26 17.08 -14.82
N GLU A 258 5.64 15.98 -14.17
CA GLU A 258 4.71 15.12 -13.43
C GLU A 258 4.35 15.73 -12.06
N TYR A 259 5.31 16.39 -11.41
CA TYR A 259 5.06 17.17 -10.19
C TYR A 259 4.21 18.41 -10.47
N ILE A 260 4.46 19.10 -11.59
CA ILE A 260 3.64 20.23 -12.06
C ILE A 260 2.18 19.82 -12.25
N SER A 261 1.96 18.61 -12.80
CA SER A 261 0.61 18.04 -12.96
C SER A 261 -0.05 17.78 -11.61
N LEU A 262 0.70 17.25 -10.63
CA LEU A 262 0.21 16.99 -9.28
C LEU A 262 -0.22 18.26 -8.54
N ILE A 263 0.60 19.32 -8.60
CA ILE A 263 0.27 20.65 -8.08
C ILE A 263 -1.02 21.18 -8.72
N SER A 264 -1.14 21.03 -10.04
CA SER A 264 -2.32 21.49 -10.79
C SER A 264 -3.61 20.77 -10.37
N LEU A 265 -3.49 19.53 -9.91
CA LEU A 265 -4.58 18.63 -9.56
C LEU A 265 -5.07 18.74 -8.10
N GLN A 266 -4.34 19.43 -7.22
CA GLN A 266 -4.77 19.71 -5.84
C GLN A 266 -6.05 20.57 -5.81
N GLN A 267 -6.98 20.26 -4.91
CA GLN A 267 -8.17 21.07 -4.62
C GLN A 267 -8.14 21.46 -3.15
N GLY A 268 -8.38 22.74 -2.83
CA GLY A 268 -8.32 23.24 -1.45
C GLY A 268 -7.88 24.70 -1.37
N GLU A 269 -7.89 25.26 -0.15
CA GLU A 269 -7.51 26.65 0.15
C GLU A 269 -6.10 27.03 -0.32
N ALA A 270 -5.89 28.33 -0.53
CA ALA A 270 -4.63 28.91 -1.00
C ALA A 270 -3.49 28.67 0.01
N THR A 271 -2.82 27.53 -0.12
CA THR A 271 -1.62 27.22 0.67
C THR A 271 -0.44 28.09 0.26
N ARG A 272 0.47 28.34 1.20
CA ARG A 272 1.69 29.10 0.91
C ARG A 272 2.57 28.28 -0.03
N LEU A 273 3.37 28.98 -0.83
CA LEU A 273 4.20 28.37 -1.88
C LEU A 273 5.10 27.25 -1.32
N GLY A 274 5.74 27.49 -0.18
CA GLY A 274 6.59 26.51 0.49
C GLY A 274 5.83 25.24 0.87
N ASP A 275 4.64 25.37 1.45
CA ASP A 275 3.82 24.24 1.88
C ASP A 275 3.39 23.37 0.70
N MET A 276 3.03 23.97 -0.44
CA MET A 276 2.71 23.21 -1.66
C MET A 276 3.92 22.42 -2.19
N LEU A 277 5.11 23.01 -2.15
CA LEU A 277 6.34 22.36 -2.62
C LEU A 277 6.75 21.21 -1.70
N VAL A 278 6.53 21.36 -0.39
CA VAL A 278 6.74 20.30 0.61
C VAL A 278 5.74 19.16 0.43
N ARG A 279 4.45 19.50 0.28
CA ARG A 279 3.37 18.53 0.00
C ARG A 279 3.67 17.64 -1.19
N CYS A 280 4.19 18.24 -2.26
CA CYS A 280 4.51 17.51 -3.48
C CYS A 280 5.83 16.74 -3.40
N GLY A 281 6.54 16.76 -2.27
CA GLY A 281 7.84 16.08 -2.11
C GLY A 281 8.98 16.71 -2.92
N THR A 282 8.75 17.88 -3.54
CA THR A 282 9.77 18.62 -4.31
C THR A 282 10.68 19.48 -3.44
N LEU A 283 10.31 19.65 -2.17
CA LEU A 283 11.04 20.39 -1.16
C LEU A 283 10.93 19.64 0.17
N SER A 284 12.01 19.50 0.93
CA SER A 284 11.91 18.97 2.29
C SER A 284 11.52 20.07 3.30
N PRO A 285 10.90 19.72 4.45
CA PRO A 285 10.62 20.70 5.51
C PRO A 285 11.87 21.45 5.98
N GLN A 286 13.01 20.76 6.07
CA GLN A 286 14.28 21.36 6.50
C GLN A 286 14.80 22.40 5.50
N GLU A 287 14.70 22.12 4.20
CA GLU A 287 15.08 23.07 3.15
C GLU A 287 14.13 24.28 3.12
N LEU A 288 12.84 24.08 3.42
CA LEU A 288 11.90 25.18 3.57
C LEU A 288 12.25 26.07 4.77
N ASP A 289 12.56 25.48 5.92
CA ASP A 289 12.97 26.23 7.12
C ASP A 289 14.25 27.05 6.86
N MET A 290 15.25 26.45 6.21
CA MET A 290 16.47 27.14 5.81
C MET A 290 16.20 28.31 4.84
N ALA A 291 15.28 28.14 3.90
CA ALA A 291 14.90 29.20 2.97
C ALA A 291 14.12 30.32 3.66
N LEU A 292 13.29 29.99 4.66
CA LEU A 292 12.56 30.96 5.48
C LEU A 292 13.51 31.78 6.36
N ASP A 293 14.53 31.17 6.94
CA ASP A 293 15.57 31.88 7.70
C ASP A 293 16.31 32.91 6.83
N VAL A 294 16.66 32.54 5.60
CA VAL A 294 17.26 33.48 4.63
C VAL A 294 16.27 34.58 4.22
N GLN A 295 14.97 34.28 4.16
CA GLN A 295 13.95 35.28 3.88
C GLN A 295 13.77 36.28 5.02
N VAL A 296 13.97 35.86 6.28
CA VAL A 296 13.99 36.77 7.44
C VAL A 296 15.13 37.78 7.31
N ASP A 297 16.31 37.33 6.86
CA ASP A 297 17.46 38.20 6.61
C ASP A 297 17.30 39.06 5.33
N GLN A 298 16.47 38.63 4.39
CA GLN A 298 16.19 39.31 3.11
C GLN A 298 14.68 39.45 2.85
N PRO A 299 13.96 40.28 3.63
CA PRO A 299 12.49 40.31 3.65
C PRO A 299 11.83 40.78 2.33
N GLY A 300 12.60 41.43 1.44
CA GLY A 300 12.12 41.82 0.11
C GLY A 300 12.21 40.72 -0.94
N LYS A 301 12.83 39.59 -0.63
CA LYS A 301 13.08 38.51 -1.59
C LYS A 301 11.99 37.44 -1.50
N PRO A 302 11.32 37.09 -2.61
CA PRO A 302 10.32 36.03 -2.61
C PRO A 302 10.94 34.68 -2.26
N ILE A 303 10.24 33.88 -1.45
CA ILE A 303 10.70 32.56 -1.01
C ILE A 303 11.01 31.62 -2.20
N GLY A 304 10.21 31.70 -3.27
CA GLY A 304 10.46 30.93 -4.49
C GLY A 304 11.79 31.26 -5.16
N THR A 305 12.24 32.52 -5.09
CA THR A 305 13.56 32.92 -5.62
C THR A 305 14.69 32.38 -4.75
N ILE A 306 14.52 32.37 -3.43
CA ILE A 306 15.49 31.83 -2.47
C ILE A 306 15.66 30.32 -2.69
N LEU A 307 14.55 29.59 -2.82
CA LEU A 307 14.55 28.14 -3.03
C LEU A 307 15.25 27.72 -4.34
N VAL A 308 15.12 28.52 -5.40
CA VAL A 308 15.81 28.29 -6.68
C VAL A 308 17.30 28.57 -6.57
N GLU A 309 17.68 29.69 -5.95
CA GLU A 309 19.10 30.06 -5.79
C GLU A 309 19.87 29.09 -4.89
N GLN A 310 19.21 28.50 -3.89
CA GLN A 310 19.77 27.46 -3.04
C GLN A 310 19.83 26.08 -3.72
N GLY A 311 19.21 25.93 -4.90
CA GLY A 311 19.14 24.67 -5.62
C GLY A 311 18.19 23.65 -5.01
N SER A 312 17.38 24.05 -4.02
CA SER A 312 16.42 23.18 -3.33
C SER A 312 15.23 22.83 -4.22
N VAL A 313 14.83 23.73 -5.14
CA VAL A 313 13.71 23.52 -6.07
C VAL A 313 14.03 24.12 -7.43
N GLN A 314 13.62 23.44 -8.50
CA GLN A 314 13.79 23.93 -9.87
C GLN A 314 12.80 25.09 -10.19
N PRO A 315 13.21 26.08 -11.02
CA PRO A 315 12.39 27.25 -11.35
C PRO A 315 10.98 26.91 -11.86
N GLU A 316 10.88 25.86 -12.68
CA GLU A 316 9.64 25.44 -13.35
C GLU A 316 8.61 24.88 -12.35
N VAL A 317 9.06 24.21 -11.29
CA VAL A 317 8.18 23.71 -10.21
C VAL A 317 7.63 24.89 -9.39
N VAL A 318 8.49 25.89 -9.13
CA VAL A 318 8.10 27.12 -8.44
C VAL A 318 7.07 27.90 -9.25
N GLU A 319 7.25 28.00 -10.58
CA GLU A 319 6.30 28.68 -11.47
C GLU A 319 4.93 27.98 -11.52
N ALA A 320 4.91 26.64 -11.55
CA ALA A 320 3.66 25.86 -11.49
C ALA A 320 2.93 26.06 -10.15
N ALA A 321 3.67 26.01 -9.04
CA ALA A 321 3.11 26.25 -7.71
C ALA A 321 2.57 27.68 -7.57
N LEU A 322 3.26 28.69 -8.12
CA LEU A 322 2.77 30.08 -8.17
C LEU A 322 1.50 30.23 -9.02
N THR A 323 1.44 29.55 -10.17
CA THR A 323 0.27 29.56 -11.05
C THR A 323 -0.95 28.98 -10.35
N LYS A 324 -0.78 27.84 -9.66
CA LYS A 324 -1.84 27.22 -8.87
C LYS A 324 -2.27 28.10 -7.70
N GLN A 325 -1.32 28.69 -6.97
CA GLN A 325 -1.60 29.62 -5.88
C GLN A 325 -2.50 30.78 -6.33
N LYS A 326 -2.20 31.34 -7.50
CA LYS A 326 -2.96 32.44 -8.08
C LYS A 326 -4.37 32.01 -8.46
N GLN A 327 -4.52 30.85 -9.11
CA GLN A 327 -5.85 30.31 -9.47
C GLN A 327 -6.75 30.08 -8.26
N VAL A 328 -6.20 29.50 -7.18
CA VAL A 328 -6.96 29.27 -5.93
C VAL A 328 -7.34 30.60 -5.27
N LYS A 329 -6.44 31.60 -5.28
CA LYS A 329 -6.70 32.93 -4.74
C LYS A 329 -7.76 33.70 -5.54
N ASP A 330 -7.76 33.56 -6.87
CA ASP A 330 -8.74 34.19 -7.75
C ASP A 330 -10.13 33.51 -7.63
N MET A 331 -10.18 32.19 -7.43
CA MET A 331 -11.43 31.46 -7.16
C MET A 331 -12.04 31.82 -5.79
N GLY A 332 -11.23 31.92 -4.74
CA GLY A 332 -11.71 32.33 -3.41
C GLY A 332 -12.08 33.81 -3.26
N ALA A 333 -11.74 34.65 -4.25
CA ALA A 333 -12.15 36.06 -4.29
C ALA A 333 -13.47 36.29 -5.07
N ALA A 334 -13.99 35.25 -5.73
CA ALA A 334 -15.21 35.27 -6.55
C ALA A 334 -16.45 34.69 -5.84
N GLU A 335 -16.28 34.09 -4.65
CA GLU A 335 -17.34 33.69 -3.71
C GLU A 335 -17.55 34.75 -2.62
#